data_AF-A0AAW4UAX5-F1
#
_entry.id   AF-A0AAW4UAX5-F1
#
_cell.length_a   1.000
_cell.length_b   1.000
_cell.length_c   1.000
_cell.angle_alpha   90.00
_cell.angle_beta   90.00
_cell.angle_gamma   90.00
#
_symmetry.space_group_name_H-M   'P 1'
#
loop_
_entity.id
_entity.type
_entity.pdbx_description
1 polymer ?
#
loop_
_entity_poly.entity_id
_entity_poly.type
_entity_poly.pdbx_seq_one_letter_code
_entity_poly.pdbx_strand_id
1 'polypeptide(L)'
;MSIWKNEYLRYKYFWGTIFGIEFLLDILHILHILPMVDGVDMIYSIWQMLSWVGIVFLTIYDLFSFFYLNKDRMLHLLPISKYRLLWMKAIVFGTYMLLFFVVSMVRYLIILPDNAAKSLIEVGMIYLLSKMVAIFSFLSLLIMLLIAIKKINNSVLGAIIMASLFVGIVGVQAYGLFQVVSASHDITWTIGIVDGATGMNQYANILPIVFTETDDKFHYVEDSFYIISVWLNIGISIISFIASRVLFKTQRFNYIEK
;
A
#
# COMPACT_ATOMS: atom_id res chain seq x y z
N MET A 1 -9.83 -1.44 26.62
CA MET A 1 -9.91 -2.37 25.46
C MET A 1 -8.81 -1.98 24.48
N SER A 2 -7.98 -2.93 24.02
CA SER A 2 -6.89 -2.63 23.08
C SER A 2 -7.45 -2.17 21.74
N ILE A 3 -6.87 -1.13 21.13
CA ILE A 3 -7.26 -0.63 19.79
C ILE A 3 -7.19 -1.77 18.77
N TRP A 4 -6.17 -2.63 18.87
CA TRP A 4 -6.04 -3.84 18.08
C TRP A 4 -7.27 -4.74 18.12
N LYS A 5 -7.77 -5.03 19.31
CA LYS A 5 -8.94 -5.89 19.48
C LYS A 5 -10.19 -5.25 18.88
N ASN A 6 -10.32 -3.93 18.99
CA ASN A 6 -11.45 -3.19 18.44
C ASN A 6 -11.45 -3.20 16.90
N GLU A 7 -10.33 -2.84 16.29
CA GLU A 7 -10.20 -2.83 14.83
C GLU A 7 -10.29 -4.24 14.24
N TYR A 8 -9.66 -5.23 14.88
CA TYR A 8 -9.80 -6.63 14.48
C TYR A 8 -11.26 -7.06 14.49
N LEU A 9 -11.99 -6.86 15.59
CA LEU A 9 -13.39 -7.28 15.68
C LEU A 9 -14.29 -6.57 14.66
N ARG A 10 -14.01 -5.29 14.36
CA ARG A 10 -14.77 -4.50 13.38
C ARG A 10 -14.58 -5.03 11.96
N TYR A 11 -13.37 -5.44 11.60
CA TYR A 11 -13.01 -5.82 10.23
C TYR A 11 -12.66 -7.31 10.05
N LYS A 12 -12.93 -8.16 11.05
CA LYS A 12 -12.57 -9.58 11.04
C LYS A 12 -13.05 -10.34 9.82
N TYR A 13 -14.25 -10.03 9.32
CA TYR A 13 -14.80 -10.70 8.14
C TYR A 13 -14.14 -10.22 6.86
N PHE A 14 -13.86 -8.92 6.73
CA PHE A 14 -13.15 -8.37 5.58
C PHE A 14 -11.75 -8.99 5.48
N TRP A 15 -10.98 -8.92 6.56
CA TRP A 15 -9.64 -9.52 6.60
C TRP A 15 -9.70 -11.03 6.43
N GLY A 16 -10.62 -11.71 7.13
CA GLY A 16 -10.80 -13.16 7.00
C GLY A 16 -11.10 -13.61 5.58
N THR A 17 -11.94 -12.86 4.84
CA THR A 17 -12.25 -13.15 3.44
C THR A 17 -11.05 -12.89 2.53
N ILE A 18 -10.37 -11.75 2.68
CA ILE A 18 -9.20 -11.43 1.84
C ILE A 18 -8.08 -12.45 2.05
N PHE A 19 -7.71 -12.71 3.30
CA PHE A 19 -6.69 -13.71 3.62
C PHE A 19 -7.13 -15.11 3.21
N GLY A 20 -8.40 -15.47 3.45
CA GLY A 20 -8.93 -16.79 3.11
C GLY A 20 -8.90 -17.10 1.62
N ILE A 21 -9.28 -16.14 0.77
CA ILE A 21 -9.22 -16.31 -0.68
C ILE A 21 -7.77 -16.35 -1.15
N GLU A 22 -6.90 -15.49 -0.61
CA GLU A 22 -5.47 -15.51 -0.92
C GLU A 22 -4.84 -16.88 -0.64
N PHE A 23 -5.02 -17.39 0.59
CA PHE A 23 -4.52 -18.71 0.96
C PHE A 23 -5.08 -19.83 0.08
N LEU A 24 -6.35 -19.74 -0.31
CA LEU A 24 -6.97 -20.72 -1.19
C LEU A 24 -6.33 -20.68 -2.59
N LEU A 25 -6.06 -19.49 -3.13
CA LEU A 25 -5.37 -19.34 -4.41
C LEU A 25 -3.94 -19.88 -4.34
N ASP A 26 -3.22 -19.63 -3.25
CA ASP A 26 -1.86 -20.16 -3.02
C ASP A 26 -1.87 -21.70 -2.97
N ILE A 27 -2.83 -22.30 -2.24
CA ILE A 27 -2.97 -23.76 -2.16
C ILE A 27 -3.30 -24.36 -3.53
N LEU A 28 -4.23 -23.75 -4.27
CA LEU A 28 -4.61 -24.23 -5.60
C LEU A 28 -3.42 -24.20 -6.58
N HIS A 29 -2.56 -23.18 -6.46
CA HIS A 29 -1.33 -23.05 -7.23
C HIS A 29 -0.32 -24.15 -6.85
N ILE A 30 -0.03 -24.34 -5.56
CA ILE A 30 0.92 -25.36 -5.08
C ILE A 30 0.48 -26.78 -5.47
N LEU A 31 -0.81 -27.07 -5.42
CA LEU A 31 -1.34 -28.40 -5.73
C LEU A 31 -1.39 -28.70 -7.23
N HIS A 32 -0.99 -27.77 -8.09
CA HIS A 32 -1.04 -27.91 -9.56
C HIS A 32 -2.44 -28.31 -10.07
N ILE A 33 -3.50 -28.06 -9.29
CA ILE A 33 -4.89 -28.44 -9.61
C ILE A 33 -5.43 -27.58 -10.76
N LEU A 34 -4.93 -26.37 -10.87
CA LEU A 34 -5.11 -25.52 -12.04
C LEU A 34 -3.82 -25.60 -12.87
N PRO A 35 -3.82 -26.24 -14.05
CA PRO A 35 -2.66 -26.21 -14.91
C PRO A 35 -2.32 -24.76 -15.25
N MET A 36 -1.02 -24.45 -15.28
CA MET A 36 -0.44 -23.19 -15.76
C MET A 36 -0.83 -22.97 -17.22
N VAL A 37 -2.06 -22.52 -17.42
CA VAL A 37 -2.54 -21.89 -18.64
C VAL A 37 -2.75 -20.43 -18.25
N ASP A 38 -2.36 -19.50 -19.12
CA ASP A 38 -2.32 -18.04 -18.95
C ASP A 38 -3.49 -17.40 -18.16
N GLY A 39 -4.62 -18.08 -18.00
CA GLY A 39 -5.75 -17.67 -17.18
C GLY A 39 -5.56 -17.68 -15.65
N VAL A 40 -4.71 -18.54 -15.07
CA VAL A 40 -4.57 -18.65 -13.59
C VAL A 40 -3.72 -17.52 -13.01
N ASP A 41 -2.66 -17.12 -13.72
CA ASP A 41 -1.87 -15.93 -13.38
C ASP A 41 -2.72 -14.67 -13.52
N MET A 42 -3.56 -14.59 -14.57
CA MET A 42 -4.49 -13.48 -14.75
C MET A 42 -5.52 -13.38 -13.61
N ILE A 43 -6.14 -14.48 -13.19
CA ILE A 43 -7.12 -14.49 -12.07
C ILE A 43 -6.47 -14.00 -10.78
N TYR A 44 -5.23 -14.43 -10.52
CA TYR A 44 -4.53 -14.01 -9.31
C TYR A 44 -4.10 -12.54 -9.37
N SER A 45 -3.56 -12.06 -10.49
CA SER A 45 -3.23 -10.64 -10.63
C SER A 45 -4.47 -9.74 -10.51
N ILE A 46 -5.63 -10.18 -11.04
CA ILE A 46 -6.91 -9.49 -10.84
C ILE A 46 -7.30 -9.49 -9.35
N TRP A 47 -7.22 -10.64 -8.69
CA TRP A 47 -7.52 -10.76 -7.26
C TRP A 47 -6.61 -9.88 -6.40
N GLN A 48 -5.31 -9.88 -6.68
CA GLN A 48 -4.32 -9.03 -6.04
C GLN A 48 -4.67 -7.55 -6.21
N MET A 49 -4.96 -7.11 -7.45
CA MET A 49 -5.35 -5.74 -7.71
C MET A 49 -6.62 -5.35 -6.94
N LEU A 50 -7.66 -6.18 -7.00
CA LEU A 50 -8.93 -5.91 -6.31
C LEU A 50 -8.75 -5.88 -4.78
N SER A 51 -7.95 -6.79 -4.23
CA SER A 51 -7.65 -6.86 -2.81
C SER A 51 -6.90 -5.61 -2.35
N TRP A 52 -5.85 -5.20 -3.06
CA TRP A 52 -5.10 -3.99 -2.74
C TRP A 52 -5.96 -2.73 -2.83
N VAL A 53 -6.78 -2.60 -3.87
CA VAL A 53 -7.74 -1.48 -4.01
C VAL A 53 -8.72 -1.48 -2.83
N GLY A 54 -9.29 -2.63 -2.48
CA GLY A 54 -10.23 -2.77 -1.36
C GLY A 54 -9.60 -2.40 -0.02
N ILE A 55 -8.39 -2.89 0.25
CA ILE A 55 -7.64 -2.61 1.49
C ILE A 55 -7.30 -1.12 1.61
N VAL A 56 -6.80 -0.51 0.53
CA VAL A 56 -6.46 0.92 0.50
C VAL A 56 -7.71 1.77 0.73
N PHE A 57 -8.80 1.46 0.03
CA PHE A 57 -10.07 2.18 0.16
C PHE A 57 -10.64 2.06 1.57
N LEU A 58 -10.64 0.85 2.15
CA LEU A 58 -11.07 0.62 3.53
C LEU A 58 -10.25 1.46 4.52
N THR A 59 -8.93 1.51 4.34
CA THR A 59 -8.04 2.26 5.22
C THR A 59 -8.30 3.77 5.13
N ILE A 60 -8.46 4.30 3.91
CA ILE A 60 -8.83 5.71 3.70
C ILE A 60 -10.17 5.99 4.37
N TYR A 61 -11.18 5.14 4.14
CA TYR A 61 -12.52 5.30 4.68
C TYR A 61 -12.55 5.27 6.21
N ASP A 62 -11.87 4.31 6.84
CA ASP A 62 -11.86 4.20 8.31
C ASP A 62 -11.14 5.39 8.95
N LEU A 63 -9.94 5.74 8.46
CA LEU A 63 -9.18 6.85 9.03
C LEU A 63 -9.89 8.19 8.80
N PHE A 64 -10.53 8.38 7.65
CA PHE A 64 -11.39 9.54 7.38
C PHE A 64 -12.61 9.55 8.31
N SER A 65 -13.33 8.44 8.44
CA SER A 65 -14.51 8.35 9.31
C SER A 65 -14.17 8.58 10.78
N PHE A 66 -13.01 8.07 11.21
CA PHE A 66 -12.50 8.22 12.56
C PHE A 66 -12.09 9.66 12.86
N PHE A 67 -11.20 10.24 12.05
CA PHE A 67 -10.57 11.52 12.34
C PHE A 67 -11.36 12.71 11.80
N TYR A 68 -11.91 12.62 10.60
CA TYR A 68 -12.64 13.72 9.95
C TYR A 68 -14.10 13.78 10.40
N LEU A 69 -14.82 12.64 10.39
CA LEU A 69 -16.24 12.58 10.78
C LEU A 69 -16.47 12.36 12.28
N ASN A 70 -15.43 12.12 13.07
CA ASN A 70 -15.53 11.89 14.52
C ASN A 70 -16.47 10.72 14.93
N LYS A 71 -16.69 9.72 14.06
CA LYS A 71 -17.70 8.66 14.29
C LYS A 71 -17.41 7.78 15.52
N ASP A 72 -16.13 7.56 15.88
CA ASP A 72 -15.76 6.73 17.04
C ASP A 72 -15.63 7.56 18.32
N ARG A 73 -16.74 8.15 18.77
CA ARG A 73 -16.79 9.07 19.93
C ARG A 73 -16.18 8.47 21.20
N MET A 74 -16.35 7.16 21.45
CA MET A 74 -15.77 6.49 22.62
C MET A 74 -14.23 6.44 22.59
N LEU A 75 -13.64 6.19 21.43
CA LEU A 75 -12.18 6.26 21.24
C LEU A 75 -11.68 7.70 21.40
N HIS A 76 -12.53 8.67 21.05
CA HIS A 76 -12.26 10.07 21.27
C HIS A 76 -12.29 10.49 22.75
N LEU A 77 -12.83 9.70 23.67
CA LEU A 77 -12.82 10.04 25.10
C LEU A 77 -11.58 9.53 25.84
N LEU A 78 -10.73 8.73 25.17
CA LEU A 78 -9.50 8.22 25.78
C LEU A 78 -8.53 9.38 26.11
N PRO A 79 -7.79 9.30 27.24
CA PRO A 79 -6.78 10.28 27.64
C PRO A 79 -5.48 10.13 26.82
N ILE A 80 -5.62 9.96 25.51
CA ILE A 80 -4.54 9.80 24.54
C ILE A 80 -4.71 10.90 23.48
N SER A 81 -3.61 11.50 23.03
CA SER A 81 -3.68 12.51 21.97
C SER A 81 -4.28 11.93 20.69
N LYS A 82 -5.14 12.70 20.02
CA LYS A 82 -5.83 12.28 18.78
C LYS A 82 -4.86 11.88 17.68
N TYR A 83 -3.76 12.62 17.57
CA TYR A 83 -2.66 12.31 16.68
C TYR A 83 -2.08 10.92 16.95
N ARG A 84 -1.81 10.60 18.22
CA ARG A 84 -1.29 9.28 18.60
C ARG A 84 -2.32 8.18 18.33
N LEU A 85 -3.60 8.43 18.60
CA LEU A 85 -4.67 7.47 18.33
C LEU A 85 -4.81 7.19 16.82
N LEU A 86 -4.73 8.24 15.99
CA LEU A 86 -4.77 8.15 14.54
C LEU A 86 -3.61 7.29 14.01
N TRP A 87 -2.40 7.52 14.51
CA TRP A 87 -1.23 6.70 14.18
C TRP A 87 -1.38 5.25 14.67
N MET A 88 -1.93 5.00 15.86
CA MET A 88 -2.17 3.64 16.33
C MET A 88 -3.15 2.88 15.45
N LYS A 89 -4.24 3.53 15.00
CA LYS A 89 -5.17 2.95 14.01
C LYS A 89 -4.45 2.67 12.68
N ALA A 90 -3.72 3.65 12.16
CA ALA A 90 -2.98 3.50 10.91
C ALA A 90 -1.96 2.35 10.95
N ILE A 91 -1.25 2.18 12.08
CA ILE A 91 -0.30 1.07 12.27
C ILE A 91 -1.01 -0.28 12.23
N VAL A 92 -2.20 -0.41 12.84
CA VAL A 92 -2.98 -1.66 12.78
C VAL A 92 -3.31 -2.03 11.33
N PHE A 93 -3.80 -1.06 10.54
CA PHE A 93 -4.03 -1.26 9.10
C PHE A 93 -2.74 -1.59 8.34
N GLY A 94 -1.64 -0.88 8.63
CA GLY A 94 -0.33 -1.15 8.03
C GLY A 94 0.19 -2.55 8.31
N THR A 95 -0.05 -3.08 9.52
CA THR A 95 0.29 -4.46 9.86
C THR A 95 -0.53 -5.46 9.07
N TYR A 96 -1.84 -5.24 8.88
CA TYR A 96 -2.64 -6.12 8.03
C TYR A 96 -2.23 -6.05 6.56
N MET A 97 -1.90 -4.87 6.04
CA MET A 97 -1.35 -4.72 4.68
C MET A 97 -0.03 -5.50 4.52
N LEU A 98 0.85 -5.41 5.52
CA LEU A 98 2.12 -6.13 5.50
C LEU A 98 1.90 -7.65 5.57
N LEU A 99 1.00 -8.11 6.44
CA LEU A 99 0.64 -9.52 6.53
C LEU A 99 0.06 -10.03 5.21
N PHE A 100 -0.84 -9.27 4.58
CA PHE A 100 -1.41 -9.64 3.27
C PHE A 100 -0.32 -9.80 2.23
N PHE A 101 0.60 -8.84 2.16
CA PHE A 101 1.74 -8.92 1.26
C PHE A 101 2.67 -10.11 1.53
N VAL A 102 2.93 -10.44 2.80
CA VAL A 102 3.78 -11.59 3.17
C VAL A 102 3.12 -12.92 2.76
N VAL A 103 1.80 -13.02 2.84
CA VAL A 103 1.09 -14.20 2.33
C VAL A 103 1.23 -14.27 0.80
N SER A 104 0.97 -13.17 0.10
CA SER A 104 1.12 -13.09 -1.37
C SER A 104 2.54 -13.32 -1.87
N MET A 105 3.56 -13.10 -1.02
CA MET A 105 4.95 -13.39 -1.33
C MET A 105 5.23 -14.87 -1.60
N VAL A 106 4.45 -15.78 -1.01
CA VAL A 106 4.65 -17.23 -1.15
C VAL A 106 4.67 -17.63 -2.63
N ARG A 107 3.78 -17.06 -3.45
CA ARG A 107 3.74 -17.33 -4.89
C ARG A 107 4.94 -16.78 -5.65
N TYR A 108 5.37 -15.55 -5.37
CA TYR A 108 6.56 -14.96 -6.02
C TYR A 108 7.80 -15.84 -5.81
N LEU A 109 7.93 -16.44 -4.62
CA LEU A 109 9.03 -17.33 -4.27
C LEU A 109 8.96 -18.70 -4.96
N ILE A 110 7.77 -19.18 -5.33
CA ILE A 110 7.57 -20.46 -6.03
C ILE A 110 7.86 -20.35 -7.54
N ILE A 111 7.62 -19.18 -8.14
CA ILE A 111 7.78 -18.95 -9.60
C ILE A 111 9.25 -18.69 -10.00
N LEU A 112 10.12 -18.34 -9.05
CA LEU A 112 11.54 -18.10 -9.32
C LEU A 112 12.28 -19.40 -9.73
N PRO A 113 13.06 -19.42 -10.83
CA PRO A 113 13.73 -20.63 -11.30
C PRO A 113 14.78 -21.17 -10.31
N ASP A 114 14.91 -22.50 -10.25
CA ASP A 114 15.62 -23.33 -9.24
C ASP A 114 17.09 -22.96 -8.92
N ASN A 115 17.77 -22.17 -9.74
CA ASN A 115 19.18 -21.79 -9.51
C ASN A 115 19.36 -20.57 -8.58
N ALA A 116 18.28 -20.02 -8.02
CA ALA A 116 18.26 -18.72 -7.35
C ALA A 116 18.12 -18.76 -5.82
N ALA A 117 18.25 -19.90 -5.11
CA ALA A 117 17.96 -19.96 -3.66
C ALA A 117 18.72 -18.92 -2.80
N LYS A 118 19.92 -18.51 -3.22
CA LYS A 118 20.71 -17.44 -2.56
C LYS A 118 20.20 -16.03 -2.89
N SER A 119 19.73 -15.81 -4.12
CA SER A 119 19.16 -14.54 -4.54
C SER A 119 17.69 -14.40 -4.13
N LEU A 120 16.98 -15.50 -3.90
CA LEU A 120 15.60 -15.56 -3.42
C LEU A 120 15.41 -14.83 -2.07
N ILE A 121 16.36 -15.00 -1.15
CA ILE A 121 16.36 -14.31 0.15
C ILE A 121 16.65 -12.82 -0.05
N GLU A 122 17.62 -12.47 -0.88
CA GLU A 122 18.00 -11.07 -1.11
C GLU A 122 16.88 -10.30 -1.82
N VAL A 123 16.32 -10.87 -2.89
CA VAL A 123 15.18 -10.33 -3.65
C VAL A 123 13.92 -10.25 -2.78
N GLY A 124 13.61 -11.32 -2.04
CA GLY A 124 12.49 -11.32 -1.10
C GLY A 124 12.64 -10.25 -0.02
N MET A 125 13.83 -10.09 0.56
CA MET A 125 14.08 -9.07 1.58
C MET A 125 14.00 -7.64 1.03
N ILE A 126 14.53 -7.40 -0.17
CA ILE A 126 14.42 -6.11 -0.85
C ILE A 126 12.94 -5.79 -1.16
N TYR A 127 12.18 -6.79 -1.60
CA TYR A 127 10.76 -6.63 -1.94
C TYR A 127 9.92 -6.35 -0.69
N LEU A 128 10.21 -7.02 0.42
CA LEU A 128 9.60 -6.76 1.72
C LEU A 128 9.90 -5.36 2.21
N LEU A 129 11.17 -4.95 2.15
CA LEU A 129 11.60 -3.61 2.56
C LEU A 129 10.92 -2.54 1.71
N SER A 130 10.90 -2.73 0.38
CA SER A 130 10.23 -1.81 -0.54
C SER A 130 8.75 -1.64 -0.20
N LYS A 131 8.03 -2.75 0.04
CA LYS A 131 6.62 -2.70 0.41
C LYS A 131 6.38 -2.09 1.79
N MET A 132 7.22 -2.38 2.78
CA MET A 132 7.14 -1.78 4.11
C MET A 132 7.27 -0.25 4.04
N VAL A 133 8.24 0.23 3.28
CA VAL A 133 8.48 1.66 3.06
C VAL A 133 7.30 2.29 2.30
N ALA A 134 6.78 1.62 1.27
CA ALA A 134 5.59 2.03 0.54
C ALA A 134 4.34 2.18 1.44
N ILE A 135 4.03 1.17 2.27
CA ILE A 135 2.92 1.20 3.23
C ILE A 135 3.10 2.34 4.24
N PHE A 136 4.31 2.51 4.76
CA PHE A 136 4.58 3.60 5.71
C PHE A 136 4.44 4.98 5.05
N SER A 137 4.92 5.13 3.81
CA SER A 137 4.75 6.33 2.99
C SER A 137 3.26 6.65 2.78
N PHE A 138 2.46 5.64 2.43
CA PHE A 138 1.01 5.75 2.29
C PHE A 138 0.31 6.27 3.55
N LEU A 139 0.55 5.60 4.67
CA LEU A 139 -0.09 5.96 5.94
C LEU A 139 0.31 7.37 6.38
N SER A 140 1.59 7.72 6.23
CA SER A 140 2.08 9.05 6.59
C SER A 140 1.46 10.17 5.74
N LEU A 141 1.36 9.96 4.42
CA LEU A 141 0.73 10.89 3.49
C LEU A 141 -0.76 11.04 3.80
N LEU A 142 -1.47 9.93 3.99
CA LEU A 142 -2.89 9.91 4.32
C LEU A 142 -3.18 10.69 5.62
N ILE A 143 -2.37 10.47 6.67
CA ILE A 143 -2.52 11.20 7.94
C ILE A 143 -2.29 12.70 7.74
N MET A 144 -1.26 13.08 6.99
CA MET A 144 -0.96 14.48 6.68
C MET A 144 -2.15 15.16 5.96
N LEU A 145 -2.69 14.50 4.93
CA LEU A 145 -3.84 15.01 4.18
C LEU A 145 -5.10 15.10 5.05
N LEU A 146 -5.40 14.08 5.87
CA LEU A 146 -6.52 14.08 6.80
C LEU A 146 -6.48 15.26 7.78
N ILE A 147 -5.28 15.59 8.27
CA ILE A 147 -5.06 16.74 9.14
C ILE A 147 -5.27 18.04 8.36
N ALA A 148 -4.72 18.15 7.15
CA ALA A 148 -4.83 19.35 6.32
C ALA A 148 -6.30 19.69 5.98
N ILE A 149 -7.11 18.70 5.64
CA ILE A 149 -8.51 18.90 5.23
C ILE A 149 -9.47 19.12 6.41
N LYS A 150 -9.08 18.82 7.66
CA LYS A 150 -10.01 18.76 8.81
C LYS A 150 -10.77 20.07 9.06
N LYS A 151 -10.22 21.21 8.65
CA LYS A 151 -10.85 22.54 8.75
C LYS A 151 -11.99 22.78 7.75
N ILE A 152 -12.12 21.94 6.72
CA ILE A 152 -13.19 22.06 5.75
C ILE A 152 -14.49 21.60 6.42
N ASN A 153 -15.52 22.44 6.40
CA ASN A 153 -16.79 22.13 7.06
C ASN A 153 -17.58 21.04 6.33
N ASN A 154 -17.55 21.03 4.99
CA ASN A 154 -18.26 20.07 4.16
C ASN A 154 -17.44 18.77 3.97
N SER A 155 -18.02 17.64 4.38
CA SER A 155 -17.39 16.32 4.32
C SER A 155 -17.12 15.83 2.91
N VAL A 156 -18.02 16.11 1.98
CA VAL A 156 -17.88 15.70 0.58
C VAL A 156 -16.76 16.51 -0.08
N LEU A 157 -16.75 17.83 0.11
CA LEU A 157 -15.67 18.69 -0.39
C LEU A 157 -14.32 18.31 0.23
N GLY A 158 -14.28 18.03 1.53
CA GLY A 158 -13.07 17.55 2.21
C GLY A 158 -12.55 16.24 1.61
N ALA A 159 -13.42 15.28 1.34
CA ALA A 159 -13.05 14.01 0.71
C ALA A 159 -12.55 14.19 -0.73
N ILE A 160 -13.20 15.03 -1.54
CA ILE A 160 -12.78 15.33 -2.91
C ILE A 160 -11.39 15.98 -2.90
N ILE A 161 -11.18 16.99 -2.05
CA ILE A 161 -9.88 17.68 -1.95
C ILE A 161 -8.78 16.70 -1.50
N MET A 162 -9.08 15.84 -0.53
CA MET A 162 -8.14 14.80 -0.08
C MET A 162 -7.77 13.85 -1.22
N ALA A 163 -8.75 13.34 -1.95
CA ALA A 163 -8.54 12.43 -3.07
C ALA A 163 -7.72 13.11 -4.18
N SER A 164 -8.06 14.35 -4.55
CA SER A 164 -7.31 15.10 -5.57
C SER A 164 -5.86 15.36 -5.16
N LEU A 165 -5.62 15.75 -3.91
CA LEU A 165 -4.26 15.95 -3.40
C LEU A 165 -3.47 14.64 -3.34
N PHE A 166 -4.10 13.55 -2.90
CA PHE A 166 -3.49 12.24 -2.86
C PHE A 166 -3.09 11.77 -4.27
N VAL A 167 -4.02 11.81 -5.23
CA VAL A 167 -3.77 11.44 -6.63
C VAL A 167 -2.72 12.35 -7.26
N GLY A 168 -2.75 13.65 -6.98
CA GLY A 168 -1.74 14.59 -7.49
C GLY A 168 -0.33 14.26 -6.99
N ILE A 169 -0.16 14.02 -5.68
CA ILE A 169 1.16 13.70 -5.10
C ILE A 169 1.67 12.35 -5.61
N VAL A 170 0.82 11.32 -5.61
CA VAL A 170 1.18 9.98 -6.10
C VAL A 170 1.45 10.00 -7.61
N GLY A 171 0.68 10.77 -8.38
CA GLY A 171 0.87 10.92 -9.82
C GLY A 171 2.20 11.60 -10.17
N VAL A 172 2.57 12.67 -9.44
CA VAL A 172 3.90 13.31 -9.59
C VAL A 172 5.02 12.34 -9.24
N GLN A 173 4.84 11.54 -8.18
CA GLN A 173 5.82 10.51 -7.81
C GLN A 173 5.97 9.44 -8.89
N ALA A 174 4.86 8.92 -9.42
CA ALA A 174 4.84 7.93 -10.49
C ALA A 174 5.51 8.46 -11.77
N TYR A 175 5.20 9.71 -12.13
CA TYR A 175 5.84 10.38 -13.27
C TYR A 175 7.35 10.58 -13.06
N GLY A 176 7.75 11.02 -11.87
CA GLY A 176 9.17 11.17 -11.52
C GLY A 176 9.92 9.84 -11.58
N LEU A 177 9.30 8.75 -11.11
CA LEU A 177 9.84 7.41 -11.24
C LEU A 177 10.03 7.01 -12.71
N PHE A 178 9.00 7.19 -13.54
CA PHE A 178 9.06 6.91 -14.97
C PHE A 178 10.21 7.65 -15.66
N GLN A 179 10.33 8.97 -15.43
CA GLN A 179 11.38 9.79 -16.05
C GLN A 179 12.80 9.32 -15.70
N VAL A 180 13.04 8.95 -14.44
CA VAL A 180 14.36 8.46 -14.01
C VAL A 180 14.68 7.12 -14.65
N VAL A 181 13.71 6.22 -14.74
CA VAL A 181 13.91 4.88 -15.30
C VAL A 181 14.07 4.95 -16.84
N SER A 182 13.23 5.73 -17.52
CA SER A 182 13.25 5.88 -18.98
C SER A 182 14.49 6.63 -19.50
N ALA A 183 15.16 7.40 -18.66
CA ALA A 183 16.42 8.05 -19.02
C ALA A 183 17.58 7.05 -19.21
N SER A 184 17.45 5.84 -18.66
CA SER A 184 18.50 4.82 -18.69
C SER A 184 18.18 3.61 -19.58
N HIS A 185 16.89 3.37 -19.90
CA HIS A 185 16.45 2.18 -20.65
C HIS A 185 15.25 2.52 -21.56
N ASP A 186 15.14 1.84 -22.70
CA ASP A 186 13.95 1.87 -23.56
C ASP A 186 12.86 0.97 -22.95
N ILE A 187 12.08 1.56 -22.04
CA ILE A 187 11.09 0.88 -21.22
C ILE A 187 9.66 1.33 -21.52
N THR A 188 8.75 0.36 -21.51
CA THR A 188 7.31 0.57 -21.38
C THR A 188 6.89 0.41 -19.92
N TRP A 189 5.79 1.05 -19.51
CA TRP A 189 5.30 1.00 -18.13
C TRP A 189 3.81 0.72 -18.07
N THR A 190 3.39 -0.01 -17.04
CA THR A 190 1.98 -0.31 -16.77
C THR A 190 1.67 -0.07 -15.29
N ILE A 191 0.44 0.38 -15.02
CA ILE A 191 -0.11 0.43 -13.66
C ILE A 191 -0.84 -0.88 -13.41
N GLY A 192 -0.40 -1.63 -12.41
CA GLY A 192 -0.97 -2.94 -12.14
C GLY A 192 0.00 -3.81 -11.36
N ILE A 193 -0.47 -5.01 -11.04
CA ILE A 193 0.34 -6.06 -10.43
C ILE A 193 0.58 -7.07 -11.54
N VAL A 194 1.85 -7.30 -11.87
CA VAL A 194 2.24 -8.38 -12.77
C VAL A 194 2.78 -9.51 -11.90
N ASP A 195 2.12 -10.66 -11.97
CA ASP A 195 2.59 -11.91 -11.38
C ASP A 195 3.14 -12.78 -12.50
N GLY A 196 4.39 -12.56 -12.87
CA GLY A 196 5.06 -13.29 -13.94
C GLY A 196 6.56 -13.15 -13.88
N ALA A 197 7.28 -14.05 -14.54
CA ALA A 197 8.74 -14.08 -14.62
C ALA A 197 9.38 -12.89 -15.37
N THR A 198 8.57 -11.93 -15.84
CA THR A 198 8.97 -10.88 -16.79
C THR A 198 9.13 -9.48 -16.19
N GLY A 199 8.84 -9.28 -14.89
CA GLY A 199 9.08 -7.97 -14.25
C GLY A 199 8.69 -7.87 -12.77
N MET A 200 9.34 -6.96 -12.04
CA MET A 200 9.09 -6.69 -10.62
C MET A 200 8.19 -5.47 -10.42
N ASN A 201 7.20 -5.60 -9.51
CA ASN A 201 6.38 -4.46 -9.10
C ASN A 201 7.23 -3.44 -8.31
N GLN A 202 7.26 -2.21 -8.81
CA GLN A 202 7.74 -1.05 -8.08
C GLN A 202 6.57 -0.29 -7.46
N TYR A 203 6.87 0.61 -6.54
CA TYR A 203 5.85 1.30 -5.78
C TYR A 203 6.04 2.82 -5.82
N ALA A 204 5.07 3.53 -6.39
CA ALA A 204 4.88 4.95 -6.13
C ALA A 204 3.87 5.08 -4.99
N ASN A 205 4.37 5.26 -3.77
CA ASN A 205 3.58 5.17 -2.56
C ASN A 205 3.02 3.74 -2.41
N ILE A 206 1.71 3.53 -2.37
CA ILE A 206 1.08 2.18 -2.39
C ILE A 206 0.78 1.69 -3.81
N LEU A 207 0.86 2.56 -4.83
CA LEU A 207 0.48 2.24 -6.21
C LEU A 207 1.55 1.34 -6.85
N PRO A 208 1.20 0.12 -7.28
CA PRO A 208 2.13 -0.75 -8.00
C PRO A 208 2.31 -0.25 -9.45
N ILE A 209 3.57 -0.17 -9.87
CA ILE A 209 4.00 0.21 -11.22
C ILE A 209 4.96 -0.86 -11.71
N VAL A 210 4.76 -1.37 -12.90
CA VAL A 210 5.64 -2.36 -13.52
C VAL A 210 6.30 -1.75 -14.74
N PHE A 211 7.60 -1.96 -14.87
CA PHE A 211 8.36 -1.56 -16.04
C PHE A 211 8.76 -2.80 -16.82
N THR A 212 8.51 -2.75 -18.12
CA THR A 212 8.78 -3.84 -19.06
C THR A 212 9.70 -3.29 -20.16
N GLU A 213 10.86 -3.90 -20.33
CA GLU A 213 11.81 -3.50 -21.37
C GLU A 213 11.37 -4.08 -22.71
N THR A 214 11.44 -3.28 -23.76
CA THR A 214 10.83 -3.59 -25.07
C THR A 214 11.58 -4.67 -25.88
N ASP A 215 12.74 -5.11 -25.39
CA ASP A 215 13.75 -5.84 -26.17
C ASP A 215 14.10 -7.24 -25.57
N ASP A 216 13.31 -7.76 -24.62
CA ASP A 216 13.50 -9.07 -23.95
C ASP A 216 14.91 -9.28 -23.32
N LYS A 217 15.58 -8.20 -22.91
CA LYS A 217 16.94 -8.23 -22.33
C LYS A 217 17.00 -8.45 -20.82
N PHE A 218 15.87 -8.48 -20.12
CA PHE A 218 15.85 -8.89 -18.72
C PHE A 218 16.14 -10.39 -18.63
N HIS A 219 17.42 -10.73 -18.51
CA HIS A 219 17.87 -12.09 -18.26
C HIS A 219 17.52 -12.54 -16.81
N TYR A 220 17.32 -11.59 -15.88
CA TYR A 220 16.96 -11.84 -14.49
C TYR A 220 15.92 -10.83 -13.97
N VAL A 221 14.97 -11.31 -13.17
CA VAL A 221 13.88 -10.53 -12.55
C VAL A 221 14.43 -9.36 -11.70
N GLU A 222 15.61 -9.56 -11.10
CA GLU A 222 16.28 -8.61 -10.19
C GLU A 222 16.65 -7.28 -10.86
N ASP A 223 16.97 -7.33 -12.15
CA ASP A 223 17.39 -6.15 -12.93
C ASP A 223 16.22 -5.19 -13.19
N SER A 224 14.98 -5.66 -13.02
CA SER A 224 13.77 -4.84 -13.19
C SER A 224 13.38 -4.03 -11.93
N PHE A 225 14.11 -4.21 -10.82
CA PHE A 225 13.89 -3.47 -9.57
C PHE A 225 14.78 -2.23 -9.44
N TYR A 226 14.16 -1.06 -9.41
CA TYR A 226 14.88 0.21 -9.28
C TYR A 226 14.77 0.75 -7.86
N ILE A 227 15.91 0.85 -7.17
CA ILE A 227 16.03 1.32 -5.78
C ILE A 227 15.50 2.74 -5.57
N ILE A 228 15.46 3.56 -6.62
CA ILE A 228 14.93 4.93 -6.60
C ILE A 228 13.47 4.96 -6.12
N SER A 229 12.68 3.92 -6.40
CA SER A 229 11.31 3.79 -5.91
C SER A 229 11.25 3.81 -4.38
N VAL A 230 12.19 3.13 -3.71
CA VAL A 230 12.32 3.11 -2.25
C VAL A 230 12.67 4.50 -1.72
N TRP A 231 13.65 5.17 -2.34
CA TRP A 231 14.09 6.51 -1.93
C TRP A 231 12.99 7.55 -2.06
N LEU A 232 12.21 7.54 -3.14
CA LEU A 232 11.06 8.43 -3.32
C LEU A 232 10.02 8.21 -2.21
N ASN A 233 9.75 6.95 -1.85
CA ASN A 233 8.82 6.64 -0.76
C ASN A 233 9.33 7.09 0.61
N ILE A 234 10.62 6.91 0.89
CA ILE A 234 11.27 7.42 2.12
C ILE A 234 11.10 8.95 2.18
N GLY A 235 11.41 9.65 1.08
CA GLY A 235 11.30 11.11 1.00
C GLY A 235 9.90 11.61 1.31
N ILE A 236 8.88 11.08 0.62
CA ILE A 236 7.47 11.42 0.88
C ILE A 236 7.08 11.10 2.31
N SER A 237 7.57 9.98 2.84
CA SER A 237 7.23 9.56 4.19
C SER A 237 7.75 10.52 5.25
N ILE A 238 9.02 10.92 5.15
CA ILE A 238 9.64 11.87 6.07
C ILE A 238 8.94 13.23 5.99
N ILE A 239 8.72 13.75 4.77
CA ILE A 239 8.06 15.04 4.55
C ILE A 239 6.64 15.01 5.12
N SER A 240 5.86 13.98 4.79
CA SER A 240 4.47 13.83 5.26
C SER A 240 4.40 13.67 6.77
N PHE A 241 5.31 12.90 7.37
CA PHE A 241 5.38 12.71 8.81
C PHE A 241 5.67 14.04 9.54
N ILE A 242 6.70 14.78 9.11
CA ILE A 242 7.06 16.07 9.70
C ILE A 242 5.92 17.07 9.53
N ALA A 243 5.39 17.21 8.31
CA ALA A 243 4.29 18.11 8.00
C ALA A 243 3.05 17.80 8.84
N SER A 244 2.67 16.52 8.96
CA SER A 244 1.53 16.11 9.78
C SER A 244 1.68 16.51 11.25
N ARG A 245 2.88 16.39 11.82
CA ARG A 245 3.18 16.76 13.21
C ARG A 245 3.13 18.27 13.42
N VAL A 246 3.64 19.05 12.47
CA VAL A 246 3.61 20.52 12.50
C VAL A 246 2.16 21.02 12.36
N LEU A 247 1.43 20.51 11.38
CA LEU A 247 0.01 20.86 11.17
C LEU A 247 -0.83 20.50 12.41
N PHE A 248 -0.61 19.34 13.01
CA PHE A 248 -1.35 18.95 14.22
C PHE A 248 -1.10 19.88 15.40
N LYS A 249 0.14 20.36 15.59
CA LYS A 249 0.47 21.29 16.70
C LYS A 249 -0.05 22.70 16.47
N THR A 250 -0.09 23.14 15.22
CA THR A 250 -0.46 24.52 14.86
C THR A 250 -1.97 24.71 14.74
N GLN A 251 -2.71 23.65 14.42
CA GLN A 251 -4.16 23.73 14.22
C GLN A 251 -4.92 23.39 15.51
N ARG A 252 -5.91 24.22 15.84
CA ARG A 252 -6.94 23.87 16.82
C ARG A 252 -8.02 23.05 16.11
N PHE A 253 -8.34 21.88 16.65
CA PHE A 253 -9.34 20.98 16.09
C PHE A 253 -10.54 20.90 17.02
N ASN A 254 -11.74 21.17 16.49
CA ASN A 254 -12.99 20.90 17.18
C ASN A 254 -13.37 19.43 16.97
N TYR A 255 -13.41 18.68 18.07
CA TYR A 255 -13.75 17.26 18.09
C TYR A 255 -15.15 16.98 18.66
N ILE A 256 -15.83 18.01 19.16
CA ILE A 256 -17.10 17.91 19.88
C ILE A 256 -18.30 18.25 18.97
N GLU A 257 -18.08 18.99 17.88
CA GLU A 257 -19.14 19.40 16.96
C GLU A 257 -18.81 19.03 15.51
N LYS A 258 -19.60 18.10 14.98
CA LYS A 258 -20.15 18.05 13.61
C LYS A 258 -21.45 17.25 13.69
#